data_AF-A0A0A6P3T5-F1
#
_entry.id   AF-A0A0A6P3T5-F1
#
_cell.length_a   1.000
_cell.length_b   1.000
_cell.length_c   1.000
_cell.angle_alpha   90.00
_cell.angle_beta   90.00
_cell.angle_gamma   90.00
#
_symmetry.space_group_name_H-M   'P 1'
#
loop_
_entity.id
_entity.type
_entity.pdbx_description
1 polymer ?
#
loop_
_entity_poly.entity_id
_entity_poly.type
_entity_poly.pdbx_seq_one_letter_code
_entity_poly.pdbx_strand_id
1 'polypeptide(L)'
;MSFNFPETKFREPLVALLKAINTKIGQPGYMINFTSDLVENDLIKLAEQLASGQYRPNQWFSVKETKGSEFLHIQENMPVLVHDTIYHLLCLPGTDEFSRFTSGADGGIVFEDPFYALLACFNVGNWKKLYILPSVTDHENPWQQRQMIVNSLKEDTYQPSQYFTECLPSDWKTRENLLKILQITGSQLERMREVGMDTIFLEPKEGIATYRLYHFKPPSDYNKPA
;
A
#
# COMPACT_ATOMS: atom_id res chain seq x y z
N MET A 1 21.38 11.32 -8.06
CA MET A 1 20.47 10.72 -9.06
C MET A 1 19.06 11.07 -8.64
N SER A 2 18.33 11.77 -9.50
CA SER A 2 16.92 12.10 -9.29
C SER A 2 16.07 10.87 -9.61
N PHE A 3 15.27 10.44 -8.63
CA PHE A 3 14.48 9.23 -8.68
C PHE A 3 13.19 9.46 -9.47
N ASN A 4 12.85 8.50 -10.31
CA ASN A 4 11.50 8.31 -10.79
C ASN A 4 10.94 7.09 -10.05
N PHE A 5 10.16 7.31 -8.97
CA PHE A 5 8.91 6.54 -8.87
C PHE A 5 8.23 6.65 -10.24
N PRO A 6 7.51 5.65 -10.76
CA PRO A 6 6.86 5.81 -12.05
C PRO A 6 5.85 6.97 -11.94
N GLU A 7 6.30 8.14 -12.38
CA GLU A 7 5.51 9.30 -12.75
C GLU A 7 4.83 10.04 -11.58
N THR A 8 4.61 11.32 -11.79
CA THR A 8 3.62 12.17 -11.10
C THR A 8 2.27 11.47 -10.81
N LYS A 9 1.97 10.36 -11.49
CA LYS A 9 0.74 9.57 -11.46
C LYS A 9 0.40 8.92 -10.11
N PHE A 10 1.36 8.64 -9.23
CA PHE A 10 1.04 8.12 -7.88
C PHE A 10 0.79 9.21 -6.84
N ARG A 11 1.30 10.43 -7.09
CA ARG A 11 1.21 11.54 -6.13
C ARG A 11 -0.23 11.97 -5.91
N GLU A 12 -1.01 12.11 -6.97
CA GLU A 12 -2.41 12.51 -6.90
C GLU A 12 -3.27 11.53 -6.08
N PRO A 13 -3.25 10.20 -6.35
CA PRO A 13 -3.89 9.20 -5.49
C PRO A 13 -3.47 9.30 -4.03
N LEU A 14 -2.16 9.40 -3.76
CA LEU A 14 -1.62 9.48 -2.39
C LEU A 14 -2.11 10.71 -1.64
N VAL A 15 -2.06 11.88 -2.28
CA VAL A 15 -2.56 13.13 -1.69
C VAL A 15 -4.06 13.05 -1.44
N ALA A 16 -4.83 12.47 -2.37
CA ALA A 16 -6.26 12.27 -2.20
C ALA A 16 -6.59 11.34 -1.03
N LEU A 17 -5.84 10.23 -0.88
CA LEU A 17 -5.94 9.30 0.24
C LEU A 17 -5.69 10.01 1.57
N LEU A 18 -4.55 10.68 1.70
CA LEU A 18 -4.16 11.33 2.95
C LEU A 18 -5.14 12.45 3.33
N LYS A 19 -5.66 13.21 2.36
CA LYS A 19 -6.75 14.18 2.60
C LYS A 19 -8.02 13.49 3.12
N ALA A 20 -8.39 12.34 2.57
CA ALA A 20 -9.56 11.59 3.03
C ALA A 20 -9.36 11.02 4.45
N ILE A 21 -8.16 10.51 4.75
CA ILE A 21 -7.77 10.08 6.11
C ILE A 21 -7.88 11.25 7.09
N ASN A 22 -7.37 12.44 6.74
CA ASN A 22 -7.47 13.64 7.59
C ASN A 22 -8.92 13.96 7.95
N THR A 23 -9.84 13.90 6.97
CA THR A 23 -11.27 14.08 7.20
C THR A 23 -11.81 13.01 8.17
N LYS A 24 -11.47 11.73 7.95
CA LYS A 24 -11.92 10.61 8.79
C LYS A 24 -11.46 10.72 10.24
N ILE A 25 -10.25 11.23 10.49
CA ILE A 25 -9.72 11.43 11.85
C ILE A 25 -10.15 12.78 12.48
N GLY A 26 -11.12 13.47 11.89
CA GLY A 26 -11.71 14.70 12.45
C GLY A 26 -10.87 15.97 12.24
N GLN A 27 -9.96 15.99 11.25
CA GLN A 27 -9.18 17.18 10.88
C GLN A 27 -9.60 17.69 9.48
N PRO A 28 -10.75 18.38 9.37
CA PRO A 28 -11.31 18.76 8.08
C PRO A 28 -10.44 19.77 7.32
N GLY A 29 -9.97 19.35 6.14
CA GLY A 29 -10.00 20.10 4.88
C GLY A 29 -9.12 21.35 4.66
N TYR A 30 -8.53 21.98 5.67
CA TYR A 30 -7.80 23.25 5.49
C TYR A 30 -6.31 23.09 5.22
N MET A 31 -5.88 22.23 4.29
CA MET A 31 -4.45 22.19 3.94
C MET A 31 -4.22 21.83 2.47
N ILE A 32 -3.69 22.78 1.70
CA ILE A 32 -3.38 22.58 0.29
C ILE A 32 -1.96 23.08 0.06
N ASN A 33 -1.02 22.23 0.44
CA ASN A 33 0.05 21.69 -0.39
C ASN A 33 0.80 20.68 0.47
N PHE A 34 1.22 19.57 -0.15
CA PHE A 34 2.25 18.75 0.47
C PHE A 34 3.49 19.65 0.60
N THR A 35 4.15 19.63 1.76
CA THR A 35 5.24 20.56 2.07
C THR A 35 6.45 20.39 1.15
N SER A 36 6.58 19.23 0.51
CA SER A 36 7.62 18.88 -0.46
C SER A 36 7.12 17.85 -1.48
N ASP A 37 7.97 17.50 -2.44
CA ASP A 37 7.79 16.26 -3.19
C ASP A 37 8.01 15.07 -2.22
N LEU A 38 7.10 14.10 -2.27
CA LEU A 38 7.19 12.87 -1.46
C LEU A 38 8.36 12.01 -1.97
N VAL A 39 9.36 11.78 -1.12
CA VAL A 39 10.43 10.81 -1.40
C VAL A 39 10.20 9.50 -0.65
N GLU A 40 10.97 8.46 -0.99
CA GLU A 40 10.90 7.12 -0.37
C GLU A 40 10.88 7.15 1.17
N ASN A 41 11.78 7.93 1.77
CA ASN A 41 11.87 8.08 3.21
C ASN A 41 10.61 8.71 3.83
N ASP A 42 9.88 9.53 3.08
CA ASP A 42 8.63 10.11 3.55
C ASP A 42 7.51 9.08 3.54
N LEU A 43 7.48 8.19 2.55
CA LEU A 43 6.53 7.07 2.49
C LEU A 43 6.74 6.11 3.67
N ILE A 44 7.99 5.81 4.03
CA ILE A 44 8.32 4.98 5.21
C ILE A 44 7.81 5.65 6.49
N LYS A 45 8.14 6.93 6.69
CA LYS A 45 7.68 7.67 7.87
C LYS A 45 6.16 7.78 7.95
N LEU A 46 5.49 8.04 6.83
CA LEU A 46 4.03 8.06 6.75
C LEU A 46 3.43 6.72 7.12
N ALA A 47 3.96 5.62 6.58
CA ALA A 47 3.51 4.27 6.88
C ALA A 47 3.63 3.96 8.38
N GLU A 48 4.78 4.25 8.99
CA GLU A 48 5.01 4.05 10.42
C GLU A 48 4.05 4.87 11.29
N GLN A 49 3.85 6.14 10.93
CA GLN A 49 2.92 7.02 11.63
C GLN A 49 1.47 6.54 11.52
N LEU A 50 1.04 6.11 10.33
CA LEU A 50 -0.30 5.57 10.11
C LEU A 50 -0.51 4.28 10.88
N ALA A 51 0.43 3.33 10.80
CA ALA A 51 0.35 2.03 11.45
C ALA A 51 0.44 2.11 12.99
N SER A 52 1.18 3.08 13.53
CA SER A 52 1.22 3.35 14.97
C SER A 52 0.00 4.14 15.46
N GLY A 53 -0.79 4.73 14.57
CA GLY A 53 -1.87 5.66 14.91
C GLY A 53 -1.37 7.01 15.43
N GLN A 54 -0.11 7.36 15.16
CA GLN A 54 0.53 8.62 15.57
C GLN A 54 0.59 9.66 14.44
N TYR A 55 -0.03 9.38 13.29
CA TYR A 55 -0.08 10.28 12.15
C TYR A 55 -0.65 11.65 12.51
N ARG A 56 0.11 12.70 12.13
CA ARG A 56 -0.24 14.10 12.38
C ARG A 56 -0.30 14.86 11.05
N PRO A 57 -1.48 15.31 10.61
CA PRO A 57 -1.63 15.98 9.31
C PRO A 57 -0.73 17.22 9.15
N ASN A 58 -0.50 17.98 10.21
CA ASN A 58 0.28 19.22 10.20
C ASN A 58 1.79 19.04 9.92
N GLN A 59 2.32 17.81 9.98
CA GLN A 59 3.71 17.54 9.63
C GLN A 59 3.92 17.44 8.11
N TRP A 60 2.87 17.06 7.38
CA TRP A 60 2.92 16.70 5.97
C TRP A 60 2.26 17.73 5.07
N PHE A 61 1.35 18.52 5.63
CA PHE A 61 0.55 19.48 4.89
C PHE A 61 0.70 20.88 5.49
N SER A 62 0.81 21.88 4.61
CA SER A 62 0.73 23.29 5.02
C SER A 62 -0.70 23.81 4.98
N VAL A 63 -1.12 24.53 6.03
CA VAL A 63 -2.40 25.25 6.05
C VAL A 63 -2.31 26.44 5.09
N LYS A 64 -3.13 26.40 4.04
CA LYS A 64 -3.47 27.58 3.24
C LYS A 64 -4.98 27.68 3.19
N GLU A 65 -5.51 28.82 3.61
CA GLU A 65 -6.92 29.17 3.45
C GLU A 65 -7.20 29.37 1.95
N THR A 66 -7.59 28.29 1.29
CA THR A 66 -8.16 28.36 -0.06
C THR A 66 -9.55 27.76 0.00
N LYS A 67 -10.56 28.62 -0.20
CA LYS A 67 -11.94 28.18 -0.44
C LYS A 67 -11.96 27.47 -1.79
N GLY A 68 -11.96 26.15 -1.77
CA GLY A 68 -12.11 25.31 -2.95
C GLY A 68 -11.46 23.97 -2.72
N SER A 69 -12.27 22.93 -2.50
CA SER A 69 -11.80 21.56 -2.64
C SER A 69 -11.55 21.32 -4.13
N GLU A 70 -10.32 21.51 -4.60
CA GLU A 70 -9.95 20.95 -5.89
C GLU A 70 -10.06 19.44 -5.78
N PHE A 71 -11.06 18.90 -6.49
CA PHE A 71 -11.31 17.49 -6.60
C PHE A 71 -10.21 16.91 -7.50
N LEU A 72 -9.23 16.25 -6.90
CA LEU A 72 -8.27 15.45 -7.64
C LEU A 72 -9.02 14.22 -8.15
N HIS A 73 -9.29 14.19 -9.46
CA HIS A 73 -9.71 12.95 -10.12
C HIS A 73 -8.53 11.99 -10.07
N ILE A 74 -8.69 10.86 -9.39
CA ILE A 74 -7.61 9.89 -9.24
C ILE A 74 -7.47 9.09 -10.53
N GLN A 75 -6.24 8.91 -11.03
CA GLN A 75 -6.02 8.05 -12.18
C GLN A 75 -6.41 6.60 -11.88
N GLU A 76 -7.19 6.02 -12.80
CA GLU A 76 -7.80 4.69 -12.67
C GLU A 76 -7.06 3.58 -13.42
N ASN A 77 -6.07 3.93 -14.26
CA ASN A 77 -5.37 2.96 -15.10
C ASN A 77 -4.02 2.55 -14.50
N MET A 78 -3.76 1.23 -14.52
CA MET A 78 -2.47 0.64 -14.18
C MET A 78 -1.37 1.19 -15.10
N PRO A 79 -0.20 1.60 -14.57
CA PRO A 79 0.92 2.03 -15.39
C PRO A 79 1.43 0.90 -16.31
N VAL A 80 1.85 1.29 -17.52
CA VAL A 80 2.51 0.38 -18.47
C VAL A 80 3.85 -0.05 -17.90
N LEU A 81 4.11 -1.35 -17.94
CA LEU A 81 5.34 -1.94 -17.43
C LEU A 81 6.47 -1.82 -18.46
N VAL A 82 7.65 -1.40 -18.00
CA VAL A 82 8.88 -1.34 -18.80
C VAL A 82 9.87 -2.33 -18.22
N HIS A 83 10.25 -3.33 -19.02
CA HIS A 83 10.98 -4.51 -18.54
C HIS A 83 12.38 -4.17 -17.98
N ASP A 84 13.10 -3.27 -18.64
CA ASP A 84 14.47 -2.89 -18.29
C ASP A 84 14.57 -1.79 -17.22
N THR A 85 13.47 -1.52 -16.50
CA THR A 85 13.41 -0.52 -15.43
C THR A 85 13.44 -1.18 -14.05
N ILE A 86 14.07 -0.53 -13.07
CA ILE A 86 14.00 -0.92 -11.67
C ILE A 86 12.79 -0.24 -11.03
N TYR A 87 11.94 -1.03 -10.40
CA TYR A 87 10.77 -0.60 -9.65
C TYR A 87 11.02 -0.74 -8.15
N HIS A 88 10.52 0.25 -7.40
CA HIS A 88 10.50 0.25 -5.94
C HIS A 88 9.12 -0.13 -5.44
N LEU A 89 8.99 -1.32 -4.87
CA LEU A 89 7.76 -1.79 -4.23
C LEU A 89 7.81 -1.55 -2.73
N LEU A 90 6.65 -1.30 -2.13
CA LEU A 90 6.53 -1.19 -0.68
C LEU A 90 6.15 -2.53 -0.08
N CYS A 91 6.93 -3.01 0.88
CA CYS A 91 6.74 -4.30 1.52
C CYS A 91 6.30 -4.13 2.97
N LEU A 92 5.15 -4.69 3.32
CA LEU A 92 4.68 -4.82 4.69
C LEU A 92 4.91 -6.24 5.21
N PRO A 93 5.37 -6.40 6.47
CA PRO A 93 5.45 -7.70 7.09
C PRO A 93 4.03 -8.26 7.28
N GLY A 94 3.79 -9.43 6.72
CA GLY A 94 2.50 -10.11 6.83
C GLY A 94 2.69 -11.57 6.49
N THR A 95 1.98 -12.43 7.21
CA THR A 95 1.89 -13.85 6.89
C THR A 95 0.43 -14.16 6.58
N ASP A 96 0.18 -14.82 5.45
CA ASP A 96 -1.12 -15.42 5.18
C ASP A 96 -1.14 -16.87 5.66
N GLU A 97 -2.31 -17.52 5.62
CA GLU A 97 -2.44 -18.92 6.04
C GLU A 97 -1.58 -19.86 5.19
N PHE A 98 -1.26 -19.48 3.95
CA PHE A 98 -0.46 -20.30 3.03
C PHE A 98 1.02 -20.23 3.33
N SER A 99 1.52 -19.07 3.77
CA SER A 99 2.89 -18.92 4.26
C SER A 99 3.20 -19.87 5.43
N ARG A 100 2.20 -20.34 6.18
CA ARG A 100 2.39 -21.38 7.21
C ARG A 100 2.77 -22.75 6.63
N PHE A 101 2.39 -23.02 5.38
CA PHE A 101 2.61 -24.31 4.72
C PHE A 101 3.83 -24.29 3.79
N THR A 102 4.41 -23.13 3.52
CA THR A 102 5.66 -23.01 2.76
C THR A 102 6.88 -23.15 3.66
N SER A 103 7.86 -23.97 3.28
CA SER A 103 9.10 -24.17 4.05
C SER A 103 10.12 -23.02 3.95
N GLY A 104 9.81 -21.94 3.22
CA GLY A 104 10.68 -20.79 2.99
C GLY A 104 10.43 -19.63 3.97
N ALA A 105 11.39 -18.70 4.05
CA ALA A 105 11.22 -17.47 4.82
C ALA A 105 10.18 -16.56 4.15
N ASP A 106 9.20 -16.09 4.92
CA ASP A 106 8.19 -15.14 4.44
C ASP A 106 8.78 -13.73 4.36
N GLY A 107 8.80 -13.18 3.14
CA GLY A 107 9.25 -11.81 2.85
C GLY A 107 8.19 -10.75 3.12
N GLY A 108 6.91 -11.13 3.15
CA GLY A 108 5.76 -10.25 3.39
C GLY A 108 4.93 -9.94 2.14
N ILE A 109 4.07 -8.93 2.29
CA ILE A 109 3.13 -8.47 1.27
C ILE A 109 3.71 -7.21 0.60
N VAL A 110 3.86 -7.25 -0.72
CA VAL A 110 4.38 -6.16 -1.53
C VAL A 110 3.27 -5.46 -2.30
N PHE A 111 3.37 -4.14 -2.32
CA PHE A 111 2.46 -3.22 -2.96
C PHE A 111 3.21 -2.49 -4.06
N GLU A 112 2.69 -2.62 -5.28
CA GLU A 112 3.10 -1.79 -6.41
C GLU A 112 2.59 -0.36 -6.26
N ASP A 113 1.41 -0.21 -5.64
CA ASP A 113 0.76 1.07 -5.43
C ASP A 113 0.95 1.59 -4.00
N PRO A 114 1.68 2.70 -3.81
CA PRO A 114 1.82 3.34 -2.51
C PRO A 114 0.50 3.72 -1.84
N PHE A 115 -0.56 3.99 -2.62
CA PHE A 115 -1.90 4.25 -2.10
C PHE A 115 -2.37 3.09 -1.21
N TYR A 116 -2.30 1.87 -1.72
CA TYR A 116 -2.75 0.68 -1.00
C TYR A 116 -1.84 0.32 0.16
N ALA A 117 -0.53 0.52 0.03
CA ALA A 117 0.42 0.32 1.13
C ALA A 117 0.13 1.23 2.33
N LEU A 118 -0.09 2.53 2.09
CA LEU A 118 -0.40 3.48 3.16
C LEU A 118 -1.82 3.26 3.72
N LEU A 119 -2.79 2.89 2.89
CA LEU A 119 -4.13 2.52 3.34
C LEU A 119 -4.09 1.29 4.25
N ALA A 120 -3.31 0.27 3.91
CA ALA A 120 -3.07 -0.90 4.74
C ALA A 120 -2.45 -0.50 6.10
N CYS A 121 -1.45 0.39 6.10
CA CYS A 121 -0.89 0.93 7.34
C CYS A 121 -1.93 1.66 8.20
N PHE A 122 -2.77 2.50 7.57
CA PHE A 122 -3.87 3.17 8.25
C PHE A 122 -4.85 2.15 8.87
N ASN A 123 -5.17 1.06 8.16
CA ASN A 123 -6.04 0.02 8.68
C ASN A 123 -5.46 -0.62 9.96
N VAL A 124 -4.16 -0.90 9.95
CA VAL A 124 -3.43 -1.43 11.13
C VAL A 124 -3.52 -0.47 12.30
N GLY A 125 -3.25 0.81 12.09
CA GLY A 125 -3.25 1.79 13.17
C GLY A 125 -4.63 2.09 13.73
N ASN A 126 -5.64 2.21 12.88
CA ASN A 126 -6.97 2.66 13.25
C ASN A 126 -7.88 1.52 13.75
N TRP A 127 -7.80 0.31 13.17
CA TRP A 127 -8.61 -0.85 13.60
C TRP A 127 -7.85 -1.84 14.47
N LYS A 128 -6.53 -1.67 14.63
CA LYS A 128 -5.65 -2.61 15.36
C LYS A 128 -5.68 -4.04 14.78
N LYS A 129 -5.92 -4.15 13.47
CA LYS A 129 -6.03 -5.41 12.72
C LYS A 129 -5.17 -5.36 11.46
N LEU A 130 -4.62 -6.51 11.07
CA LEU A 130 -3.71 -6.63 9.91
C LEU A 130 -4.48 -6.77 8.59
N TYR A 131 -5.35 -5.81 8.27
CA TYR A 131 -6.03 -5.74 6.97
C TYR A 131 -5.06 -5.25 5.88
N ILE A 132 -4.24 -6.18 5.38
CA ILE A 132 -3.12 -5.91 4.46
C ILE A 132 -3.12 -6.78 3.20
N LEU A 133 -3.81 -7.93 3.20
CA LEU A 133 -3.98 -8.76 2.00
C LEU A 133 -5.08 -8.18 1.12
N PRO A 134 -5.05 -8.35 -0.20
CA PRO A 134 -6.18 -7.97 -1.05
C PRO A 134 -7.41 -8.84 -0.81
N SER A 135 -8.60 -8.25 -0.89
CA SER A 135 -9.86 -9.00 -0.87
C SER A 135 -10.17 -9.61 -2.26
N VAL A 136 -10.86 -10.75 -2.26
CA VAL A 136 -11.21 -11.51 -3.48
C VAL A 136 -12.05 -10.68 -4.47
N THR A 137 -12.79 -9.69 -3.99
CA THR A 137 -13.67 -8.83 -4.78
C THR A 137 -12.97 -7.64 -5.44
N ASP A 138 -11.75 -7.29 -5.01
CA ASP A 138 -11.02 -6.09 -5.45
C ASP A 138 -9.98 -6.36 -6.55
N HIS A 139 -9.81 -7.63 -6.95
CA HIS A 139 -8.74 -8.06 -7.85
C HIS A 139 -8.89 -7.64 -9.31
N GLU A 140 -10.11 -7.38 -9.80
CA GLU A 140 -10.29 -7.11 -11.24
C GLU A 140 -9.86 -5.69 -11.62
N ASN A 141 -10.00 -4.69 -10.73
CA ASN A 141 -9.61 -3.31 -11.01
C ASN A 141 -9.23 -2.47 -9.76
N PRO A 142 -8.17 -2.82 -9.02
CA PRO A 142 -7.78 -2.10 -7.81
C PRO A 142 -7.48 -0.60 -8.07
N TRP A 143 -6.92 -0.27 -9.24
CA TRP A 143 -6.69 1.13 -9.59
C TRP A 143 -7.98 1.95 -9.77
N GLN A 144 -9.09 1.32 -10.19
CA GLN A 144 -10.41 1.98 -10.33
C GLN A 144 -11.08 2.20 -8.97
N GLN A 145 -10.73 1.40 -7.97
CA GLN A 145 -11.36 1.44 -6.64
C GLN A 145 -10.86 2.59 -5.77
N ARG A 146 -9.70 3.19 -6.11
CA ARG A 146 -9.10 4.29 -5.35
C ARG A 146 -10.07 5.45 -5.12
N GLN A 147 -10.82 5.84 -6.14
CA GLN A 147 -11.79 6.93 -6.04
C GLN A 147 -12.95 6.57 -5.11
N MET A 148 -13.44 5.32 -5.19
CA MET A 148 -14.48 4.81 -4.30
C MET A 148 -14.00 4.78 -2.85
N ILE A 149 -12.80 4.25 -2.59
CA ILE A 149 -12.18 4.22 -1.26
C ILE A 149 -12.07 5.65 -0.68
N VAL A 150 -11.57 6.60 -1.47
CA VAL A 150 -11.44 7.99 -1.05
C VAL A 150 -12.79 8.61 -0.70
N ASN A 151 -13.84 8.31 -1.46
CA ASN A 151 -15.19 8.78 -1.17
C ASN A 151 -15.73 8.13 0.13
N SER A 152 -15.60 6.81 0.29
CA SER A 152 -16.04 6.11 1.49
C SER A 152 -15.31 6.54 2.77
N LEU A 153 -14.02 6.90 2.68
CA LEU A 153 -13.27 7.46 3.80
C LEU A 153 -13.83 8.84 4.22
N LYS A 154 -14.19 9.69 3.26
CA LYS A 154 -14.77 11.02 3.52
C LYS A 154 -16.18 10.94 4.10
N GLU A 155 -16.97 9.98 3.62
CA GLU A 155 -18.35 9.74 4.06
C GLU A 155 -18.43 8.93 5.36
N ASP A 156 -17.29 8.55 5.94
CA ASP A 156 -17.16 7.69 7.11
C ASP A 156 -17.80 6.29 6.95
N THR A 157 -17.99 5.83 5.71
CA THR A 157 -18.58 4.53 5.38
C THR A 157 -17.55 3.44 5.09
N TYR A 158 -16.26 3.80 4.97
CA TYR A 158 -15.17 2.86 4.66
C TYR A 158 -15.01 1.76 5.71
N GLN A 159 -15.01 0.50 5.25
CA GLN A 159 -14.71 -0.69 6.05
C GLN A 159 -13.52 -1.45 5.44
N PRO A 160 -12.41 -1.68 6.19
CA PRO A 160 -11.24 -2.37 5.66
C PRO A 160 -11.54 -3.75 5.07
N SER A 161 -12.47 -4.50 5.67
CA SER A 161 -12.83 -5.85 5.23
C SER A 161 -13.46 -5.94 3.84
N GLN A 162 -13.87 -4.81 3.25
CA GLN A 162 -14.38 -4.75 1.87
C GLN A 162 -13.24 -4.84 0.85
N TYR A 163 -12.08 -4.27 1.18
CA TYR A 163 -10.94 -4.11 0.26
C TYR A 163 -9.74 -4.98 0.66
N PHE A 164 -9.71 -5.43 1.91
CA PHE A 164 -8.59 -6.18 2.48
C PHE A 164 -9.04 -7.42 3.24
N THR A 165 -8.21 -8.46 3.19
CA THR A 165 -8.29 -9.62 4.07
C THR A 165 -7.33 -9.45 5.25
N GLU A 166 -7.77 -9.90 6.43
CA GLU A 166 -6.97 -9.87 7.65
C GLU A 166 -5.85 -10.93 7.55
N CYS A 167 -4.60 -10.50 7.64
CA CYS A 167 -3.46 -11.39 7.82
C CYS A 167 -3.50 -12.04 9.20
N LEU A 168 -2.79 -13.16 9.32
CA LEU A 168 -2.58 -13.78 10.61
C LEU A 168 -1.85 -12.81 11.55
N PRO A 169 -2.18 -12.81 12.86
CA PRO A 169 -1.43 -12.03 13.83
C PRO A 169 0.01 -12.52 13.84
N SER A 170 0.89 -11.77 13.19
CA SER A 170 2.34 -11.87 13.35
C SER A 170 2.76 -10.89 14.44
N ASP A 171 3.99 -11.02 14.95
CA ASP A 171 4.58 -10.06 15.90
C ASP A 171 4.88 -8.69 15.25
N TRP A 172 3.93 -8.13 14.49
CA TRP A 172 4.06 -6.86 13.79
C TRP A 172 4.43 -5.71 14.75
N LYS A 173 4.05 -5.82 16.02
CA LYS A 173 4.42 -4.86 17.08
C LYS A 173 5.90 -4.89 17.47
N THR A 174 6.62 -5.98 17.20
CA THR A 174 8.04 -6.13 17.53
C THR A 174 8.96 -6.04 16.31
N ARG A 175 8.41 -6.02 15.09
CA ARG A 175 9.19 -5.84 13.88
C ARG A 175 9.64 -4.39 13.75
N GLU A 176 10.92 -4.16 14.01
CA GLU A 176 11.62 -2.95 13.60
C GLU A 176 11.43 -2.78 12.07
N ASN A 177 10.96 -1.59 11.65
CA ASN A 177 10.61 -1.23 10.27
C ASN A 177 9.39 -1.98 9.69
N LEU A 178 8.21 -1.40 9.90
CA LEU A 178 6.94 -1.90 9.36
C LEU A 178 6.84 -1.84 7.84
N LEU A 179 7.65 -1.02 7.18
CA LEU A 179 7.64 -0.92 5.73
C LEU A 179 9.07 -0.90 5.21
N LYS A 180 9.35 -1.83 4.29
CA LYS A 180 10.63 -1.91 3.57
C LYS A 180 10.40 -1.59 2.10
N ILE A 181 11.43 -1.09 1.44
CA ILE A 181 11.40 -0.87 0.00
C ILE A 181 12.13 -2.04 -0.67
N LEU A 182 11.43 -2.72 -1.56
CA LEU A 182 11.96 -3.82 -2.35
C LEU A 182 12.23 -3.33 -3.76
N GLN A 183 13.46 -3.52 -4.23
CA GLN A 183 13.85 -3.19 -5.59
C GLN A 183 13.75 -4.43 -6.47
N ILE A 184 12.96 -4.35 -7.54
CA ILE A 184 12.84 -5.43 -8.52
C ILE A 184 12.88 -4.88 -9.94
N THR A 185 13.25 -5.72 -10.90
CA THR A 185 13.18 -5.38 -12.33
C THR A 185 11.74 -5.44 -12.86
N GLY A 186 11.47 -4.75 -13.96
CA GLY A 186 10.17 -4.83 -14.64
C GLY A 186 9.79 -6.27 -14.99
N SER A 187 10.73 -7.07 -15.48
CA SER A 187 10.48 -8.50 -15.78
C SER A 187 10.13 -9.34 -14.55
N GLN A 188 10.66 -9.01 -13.36
CA GLN A 188 10.25 -9.65 -12.11
C GLN A 188 8.86 -9.19 -11.69
N LEU A 189 8.55 -7.90 -11.83
CA LEU A 189 7.22 -7.36 -11.54
C LEU A 189 6.15 -7.98 -12.44
N GLU A 190 6.45 -8.19 -13.73
CA GLU A 190 5.55 -8.89 -14.66
C GLU A 190 5.20 -10.29 -14.15
N ARG A 191 6.22 -11.07 -13.80
CA ARG A 191 6.04 -12.41 -13.24
C ARG A 191 5.24 -12.40 -11.95
N MET A 192 5.49 -11.43 -11.07
CA MET A 192 4.71 -11.25 -9.84
C MET A 192 3.25 -10.87 -10.13
N ARG A 193 2.97 -10.11 -11.20
CA ARG A 193 1.60 -9.83 -11.64
C ARG A 193 0.91 -11.09 -12.18
N GLU A 194 1.63 -11.95 -12.88
CA GLU A 194 1.11 -13.21 -13.43
C GLU A 194 0.87 -14.31 -12.40
N VAL A 195 1.78 -14.44 -11.43
CA VAL A 195 1.83 -15.58 -10.47
C VAL A 195 1.43 -15.17 -9.05
N GLY A 196 1.47 -13.88 -8.75
CA GLY A 196 1.11 -13.31 -7.45
C GLY A 196 2.10 -13.45 -6.34
N MET A 197 3.14 -14.23 -6.57
CA MET A 197 4.25 -14.36 -5.67
C MET A 197 5.52 -14.60 -6.47
N ASP A 198 6.63 -14.15 -5.91
CA ASP A 198 7.93 -14.52 -6.42
C ASP A 198 8.91 -14.67 -5.26
N THR A 199 9.91 -15.52 -5.46
CA THR A 199 11.00 -15.71 -4.52
C THR A 199 12.14 -14.80 -4.95
N ILE A 200 12.42 -13.79 -4.13
CA ILE A 200 13.38 -12.75 -4.47
C ILE A 200 14.65 -12.98 -3.66
N PHE A 201 15.76 -13.00 -4.38
CA PHE A 201 17.10 -12.97 -3.80
C PHE A 201 17.37 -11.53 -3.36
N LEU A 202 17.35 -11.30 -2.06
CA LEU A 202 17.81 -10.04 -1.50
C LEU A 202 19.34 -10.02 -1.57
N GLU A 203 19.94 -8.84 -1.38
CA GLU A 203 21.40 -8.69 -1.36
C GLU A 203 22.09 -9.77 -0.52
N PRO A 204 23.38 -10.10 -0.76
CA PRO A 204 24.06 -11.29 -0.22
C PRO A 204 24.00 -11.50 1.31
N LYS A 205 23.57 -10.49 2.08
CA LYS A 205 23.45 -10.50 3.54
C LYS A 205 22.03 -10.75 4.06
N GLU A 206 20.99 -10.68 3.22
CA GLU A 206 19.58 -10.74 3.63
C GLU A 206 18.88 -12.05 3.25
N GLY A 207 19.49 -12.87 2.37
CA GLY A 207 19.03 -14.21 2.05
C GLY A 207 17.92 -14.27 1.00
N ILE A 208 17.14 -15.35 1.03
CA ILE A 208 16.06 -15.63 0.07
C ILE A 208 14.73 -15.55 0.82
N ALA A 209 13.77 -14.79 0.29
CA ALA A 209 12.43 -14.70 0.85
C ALA A 209 11.35 -14.73 -0.24
N THR A 210 10.18 -15.26 0.10
CA THR A 210 9.03 -15.28 -0.81
C THR A 210 8.13 -14.08 -0.52
N TYR A 211 7.84 -13.31 -1.57
CA TYR A 211 7.04 -12.09 -1.50
C TYR A 211 5.74 -12.27 -2.27
N ARG A 212 4.64 -11.71 -1.74
CA ARG A 212 3.30 -11.77 -2.38
C ARG A 212 2.86 -10.41 -2.88
N LEU A 213 2.42 -10.32 -4.13
CA LEU A 213 1.93 -9.07 -4.72
C LEU A 213 0.45 -8.83 -4.34
N TYR A 214 0.14 -7.63 -3.86
CA TYR A 214 -1.20 -7.22 -3.44
C TYR A 214 -2.28 -7.28 -4.55
N HIS A 215 -1.95 -7.39 -5.83
CA HIS A 215 -2.96 -7.35 -6.90
C HIS A 215 -3.24 -8.70 -7.58
N PHE A 216 -2.94 -9.82 -6.92
CA PHE A 216 -3.06 -11.14 -7.54
C PHE A 216 -4.31 -11.93 -7.13
N LYS A 217 -4.90 -12.62 -8.11
CA LYS A 217 -5.95 -13.62 -7.95
C LYS A 217 -5.33 -14.98 -7.60
N PRO A 218 -5.47 -15.52 -6.38
CA PRO A 218 -5.15 -16.93 -6.15
C PRO A 218 -6.03 -17.83 -7.07
N PRO A 219 -5.52 -18.97 -7.56
CA PRO A 219 -6.27 -19.86 -8.43
C PRO A 219 -7.66 -20.20 -7.84
N SER A 220 -8.69 -20.33 -8.67
CA SER A 220 -10.09 -20.50 -8.24
C SER A 220 -10.37 -21.73 -7.36
N ASP A 221 -9.43 -22.66 -7.24
CA ASP A 221 -9.53 -23.87 -6.40
C ASP A 221 -9.01 -23.67 -4.96
N TYR A 222 -8.54 -22.46 -4.62
CA TYR A 222 -7.88 -22.14 -3.35
C TYR A 222 -8.80 -22.12 -2.12
N ASN A 223 -10.12 -21.98 -2.31
CA ASN A 223 -11.12 -21.91 -1.23
C ASN A 223 -12.03 -23.15 -1.15
N LYS A 224 -11.72 -24.24 -1.86
CA LYS A 224 -12.47 -25.48 -1.68
C LYS A 224 -11.91 -26.21 -0.46
N PRO A 225 -12.70 -26.44 0.61
CA PRO A 225 -12.30 -27.41 1.63
C PRO A 225 -12.09 -28.76 0.94
N ALA A 226 -10.97 -29.41 1.26
CA ALA A 226 -10.64 -30.76 0.80
C ALA A 226 -11.67 -31.79 1.29
#